data_AF-A0ABD3WYT3-F1
#
_entry.id   AF-A0ABD3WYT3-F1
#
_cell.length_a   1.000
_cell.length_b   1.000
_cell.length_c   1.000
_cell.angle_alpha   90.00
_cell.angle_beta   90.00
_cell.angle_gamma   90.00
#
_symmetry.space_group_name_H-M   'P 1'
#
loop_
_entity.id
_entity.type
_entity.pdbx_description
1 polymer ?
#
loop_
_entity_poly.entity_id
_entity_poly.type
_entity_poly.pdbx_seq_one_letter_code
_entity_poly.pdbx_strand_id
1 'polypeptide(L)'
;MRLHIENDIEDVTRLHIENDIEDVMRFHIENDIEDVTRLHIENDIEDVMRLHIENDIEDVMRLHIENDIKDVTRLHIENDIEDVMRLHIEKDIEDVMRLHIENDIKDVTRLHIENDIKDVTRLHIENDIDDVMRLHIENDIEDVMRLHIENDIEDVMRLHIENDIKDVTRLHIENDIEDVMRLHIEKDIEDVMRLHIENDIKDVTRLHIENDIKDVTRLHIENDIDDVMRLHIENDIEDVMRLHIENDIEDVMRLHIENYIEDVMRLHIENDIEDVMRLHIENDIEDVMRLHIENDIEDVMRLHIENDIEDVMRLHIENDIMDVSRAHDESSILIKFFICKTVIFLFFNLLICLSV
;
A
#
# COMPACT_ATOMS: atom_id res chain seq x y z
N MET A 1 10.25 -14.50 -31.94
CA MET A 1 11.14 -15.63 -31.59
C MET A 1 10.47 -16.64 -30.64
N ARG A 2 10.94 -17.91 -30.57
CA ARG A 2 10.59 -18.86 -29.49
C ARG A 2 11.85 -19.54 -28.96
N LEU A 3 12.01 -19.58 -27.64
CA LEU A 3 13.14 -20.21 -26.96
C LEU A 3 12.65 -20.98 -25.73
N HIS A 4 13.21 -22.17 -25.52
CA HIS A 4 13.01 -23.00 -24.34
C HIS A 4 14.39 -23.32 -23.76
N ILE A 5 14.57 -23.12 -22.46
CA ILE A 5 15.77 -23.46 -21.68
C ILE A 5 15.31 -24.38 -20.55
N GLU A 6 16.03 -25.46 -20.36
CA GLU A 6 15.82 -26.47 -19.30
C GLU A 6 17.22 -26.70 -18.73
N ASN A 7 17.39 -26.35 -17.46
CA ASN A 7 18.63 -26.47 -16.70
C ASN A 7 18.37 -27.44 -15.55
N ASP A 8 19.23 -28.46 -15.40
CA ASP A 8 18.95 -29.58 -14.49
C ASP A 8 19.69 -29.43 -13.14
N ILE A 9 21.01 -29.24 -13.17
CA ILE A 9 21.85 -29.24 -11.96
C ILE A 9 23.05 -28.31 -12.15
N GLU A 10 23.16 -27.30 -11.27
CA GLU A 10 24.30 -26.37 -11.18
C GLU A 10 24.63 -25.66 -12.51
N ASP A 11 23.64 -25.04 -13.15
CA ASP A 11 23.81 -24.34 -14.42
C ASP A 11 23.89 -22.80 -14.27
N VAL A 12 24.55 -22.18 -15.25
CA VAL A 12 24.65 -20.71 -15.34
C VAL A 12 24.23 -20.27 -16.72
N THR A 13 23.01 -19.72 -16.80
CA THR A 13 22.43 -19.22 -18.04
C THR A 13 22.60 -17.71 -18.15
N ARG A 14 23.07 -17.25 -19.31
CA ARG A 14 23.16 -15.83 -19.65
C ARG A 14 22.65 -15.59 -21.06
N LEU A 15 21.61 -14.78 -21.18
CA LEU A 15 20.99 -14.45 -22.44
C LEU A 15 20.84 -12.94 -22.58
N HIS A 16 21.09 -12.43 -23.78
CA HIS A 16 20.84 -11.05 -24.16
C HIS A 16 20.12 -11.07 -25.50
N ILE A 17 18.99 -10.37 -25.56
CA ILE A 17 18.09 -10.29 -26.70
C ILE A 17 17.82 -8.82 -26.98
N GLU A 18 17.91 -8.45 -28.25
CA GLU A 18 17.66 -7.11 -28.76
C GLU A 18 16.74 -7.29 -29.98
N ASN A 19 15.61 -6.58 -30.00
CA ASN A 19 14.70 -6.56 -31.14
C ASN A 19 14.35 -5.13 -31.52
N ASP A 20 14.42 -4.84 -32.82
CA ASP A 20 14.31 -3.46 -33.31
C ASP A 20 12.87 -3.11 -33.78
N ILE A 21 12.14 -4.03 -34.43
CA ILE A 21 10.86 -3.70 -35.09
C ILE A 21 9.91 -4.91 -35.20
N GLU A 22 8.70 -4.77 -34.65
CA GLU A 22 7.52 -5.64 -34.80
C GLU A 22 7.80 -7.13 -34.55
N ASP A 23 8.14 -7.48 -33.31
CA ASP A 23 8.46 -8.83 -32.90
C ASP A 23 7.47 -9.45 -31.91
N VAL A 24 7.33 -10.77 -32.02
CA VAL A 24 6.57 -11.57 -31.06
C VAL A 24 7.46 -12.64 -30.47
N MET A 25 7.74 -12.52 -29.17
CA MET A 25 8.63 -13.40 -28.45
C MET A 25 7.91 -14.28 -27.44
N ARG A 26 8.40 -15.51 -27.30
CA ARG A 26 8.01 -16.43 -26.23
C ARG A 26 9.22 -17.14 -25.68
N PHE A 27 9.39 -17.05 -24.38
CA PHE A 27 10.45 -17.70 -23.62
C PHE A 27 9.83 -18.60 -22.56
N HIS A 28 10.47 -19.74 -22.35
CA HIS A 28 10.21 -20.66 -21.26
C HIS A 28 11.56 -21.06 -20.68
N ILE A 29 11.72 -20.92 -19.38
CA ILE A 29 12.93 -21.27 -18.64
C ILE A 29 12.49 -22.14 -17.47
N GLU A 30 13.00 -23.37 -17.42
CA GLU A 30 12.85 -24.29 -16.28
C GLU A 30 14.25 -24.45 -15.68
N ASN A 31 14.38 -24.15 -14.39
CA ASN A 31 15.59 -24.33 -13.59
C ASN A 31 15.26 -25.27 -12.43
N ASP A 32 16.03 -26.36 -12.29
CA ASP A 32 15.73 -27.43 -11.32
C ASP A 32 16.51 -27.24 -9.99
N ILE A 33 17.85 -27.27 -10.02
CA ILE A 33 18.68 -27.32 -8.80
C ILE A 33 19.91 -26.41 -8.92
N GLU A 34 19.99 -25.42 -8.02
CA GLU A 34 21.15 -24.53 -7.81
C GLU A 34 21.56 -23.74 -9.07
N ASP A 35 20.60 -23.12 -9.77
CA ASP A 35 20.84 -22.40 -11.01
C ASP A 35 21.03 -20.90 -10.85
N VAL A 36 21.78 -20.32 -11.80
CA VAL A 36 21.94 -18.86 -11.90
C VAL A 36 21.58 -18.37 -13.29
N THR A 37 20.40 -17.76 -13.39
CA THR A 37 19.88 -17.22 -14.65
C THR A 37 20.02 -15.70 -14.71
N ARG A 38 20.58 -15.20 -15.82
CA ARG A 38 20.59 -13.77 -16.16
C ARG A 38 20.04 -13.53 -17.55
N LEU A 39 19.03 -12.69 -17.63
CA LEU A 39 18.32 -12.37 -18.86
C LEU A 39 18.26 -10.85 -19.03
N HIS A 40 18.63 -10.38 -20.21
CA HIS A 40 18.52 -8.98 -20.62
C HIS A 40 17.75 -8.93 -21.94
N ILE A 41 16.69 -8.15 -21.98
CA ILE A 41 15.81 -8.01 -23.14
C ILE A 41 15.63 -6.53 -23.43
N GLU A 42 15.96 -6.12 -24.64
CA GLU A 42 15.69 -4.79 -25.20
C GLU A 42 14.68 -4.96 -26.34
N ASN A 43 13.55 -4.27 -26.23
CA ASN A 43 12.48 -4.21 -27.22
C ASN A 43 12.29 -2.74 -27.62
N ASP A 44 12.28 -2.46 -28.92
CA ASP A 44 12.29 -1.10 -29.44
C ASP A 44 10.89 -0.69 -29.95
N ILE A 45 10.41 -1.22 -31.08
CA ILE A 45 9.16 -0.75 -31.72
C ILE A 45 8.11 -1.86 -31.88
N GLU A 46 6.97 -1.71 -31.21
CA GLU A 46 5.75 -2.51 -31.36
C GLU A 46 5.93 -4.02 -31.09
N ASP A 47 6.48 -4.36 -29.92
CA ASP A 47 6.79 -5.73 -29.53
C ASP A 47 5.77 -6.39 -28.60
N VAL A 48 5.69 -7.71 -28.69
CA VAL A 48 4.89 -8.54 -27.77
C VAL A 48 5.74 -9.64 -27.18
N MET A 49 6.03 -9.51 -25.88
CA MET A 49 6.79 -10.49 -25.13
C MET A 49 5.90 -11.35 -24.23
N ARG A 50 6.22 -12.65 -24.17
CA ARG A 50 5.80 -13.54 -23.10
C ARG A 50 7.01 -14.29 -22.55
N LEU A 51 7.17 -14.30 -21.24
CA LEU A 51 8.20 -15.04 -20.54
C LEU A 51 7.55 -15.84 -19.41
N HIS A 52 7.89 -17.12 -19.35
CA HIS A 52 7.55 -18.04 -18.28
C HIS A 52 8.84 -18.55 -17.66
N ILE A 53 8.92 -18.52 -16.34
CA ILE A 53 10.07 -19.01 -15.57
C ILE A 53 9.51 -19.87 -14.44
N GLU A 54 10.04 -21.08 -14.33
CA GLU A 54 9.84 -22.02 -13.22
C GLU A 54 11.22 -22.25 -12.60
N ASN A 55 11.37 -21.96 -11.30
CA ASN A 55 12.56 -22.19 -10.51
C ASN A 55 12.19 -23.12 -9.34
N ASP A 56 12.89 -24.24 -9.21
CA ASP A 56 12.55 -25.29 -8.24
C ASP A 56 13.33 -25.11 -6.90
N ILE A 57 14.66 -25.26 -6.91
CA ILE A 57 15.46 -25.33 -5.67
C ILE A 57 16.72 -24.47 -5.74
N GLU A 58 16.83 -23.50 -4.82
CA GLU A 58 18.02 -22.67 -4.54
C GLU A 58 18.49 -21.84 -5.76
N ASP A 59 17.57 -21.19 -6.46
CA ASP A 59 17.85 -20.45 -7.69
C ASP A 59 18.10 -18.96 -7.48
N VAL A 60 18.93 -18.39 -8.37
CA VAL A 60 19.20 -16.96 -8.43
C VAL A 60 18.91 -16.41 -9.81
N MET A 61 17.83 -15.65 -9.90
CA MET A 61 17.41 -14.99 -11.13
C MET A 61 17.71 -13.49 -11.14
N ARG A 62 18.16 -13.01 -12.30
CA ARG A 62 18.14 -11.58 -12.65
C ARG A 62 17.56 -11.36 -14.03
N LEU A 63 16.54 -10.53 -14.11
CA LEU A 63 15.86 -10.14 -15.33
C LEU A 63 15.88 -8.63 -15.47
N HIS A 64 16.35 -8.15 -16.62
CA HIS A 64 16.30 -6.76 -17.05
C HIS A 64 15.53 -6.67 -18.36
N ILE A 65 14.51 -5.81 -18.41
CA ILE A 65 13.67 -5.57 -19.58
C ILE A 65 13.61 -4.06 -19.82
N GLU A 66 14.01 -3.63 -21.01
CA GLU A 66 13.83 -2.28 -21.52
C GLU A 66 12.84 -2.36 -22.70
N ASN A 67 11.78 -1.56 -22.66
CA ASN A 67 10.77 -1.45 -23.71
C ASN A 67 10.64 0.03 -24.10
N ASP A 68 10.83 0.36 -25.37
CA ASP A 68 10.80 1.77 -25.82
C ASP A 68 9.38 2.20 -26.28
N ILE A 69 8.85 1.62 -27.35
CA ILE A 69 7.64 2.13 -28.02
C ILE A 69 6.60 1.02 -28.22
N LYS A 70 5.50 1.12 -27.46
CA LYS A 70 4.23 0.38 -27.61
C LYS A 70 4.39 -1.13 -27.44
N ASP A 71 4.84 -1.52 -26.27
CA ASP A 71 5.10 -2.91 -25.97
C ASP A 71 4.04 -3.54 -25.09
N VAL A 72 3.88 -4.84 -25.29
CA VAL A 72 3.02 -5.67 -24.45
C VAL A 72 3.84 -6.79 -23.83
N THR A 73 4.17 -6.60 -22.56
CA THR A 73 4.97 -7.53 -21.77
C THR A 73 4.08 -8.36 -20.84
N ARG A 74 4.27 -9.69 -20.88
CA ARG A 74 3.66 -10.63 -19.93
C ARG A 74 4.72 -11.54 -19.34
N LEU A 75 4.80 -11.53 -18.01
CA LEU A 75 5.74 -12.29 -17.22
C LEU A 75 4.97 -13.21 -16.26
N HIS A 76 5.41 -14.45 -16.17
CA HIS A 76 4.96 -15.44 -15.21
C HIS A 76 6.20 -16.06 -14.59
N ILE A 77 6.29 -16.05 -13.26
CA ILE A 77 7.43 -16.52 -12.51
C ILE A 77 6.87 -17.34 -11.35
N GLU A 78 7.23 -18.61 -11.30
CA GLU A 78 6.96 -19.55 -10.21
C GLU A 78 8.32 -19.88 -9.57
N ASN A 79 8.42 -19.72 -8.26
CA ASN A 79 9.59 -20.04 -7.46
C ASN A 79 9.16 -20.94 -6.29
N ASP A 80 9.80 -22.10 -6.15
CA ASP A 80 9.39 -23.10 -5.15
C ASP A 80 10.18 -22.96 -3.82
N ILE A 81 11.51 -23.17 -3.82
CA ILE A 81 12.29 -23.30 -2.57
C ILE A 81 13.58 -22.47 -2.59
N GLU A 82 13.65 -21.51 -1.65
CA GLU A 82 14.85 -20.73 -1.29
C GLU A 82 15.42 -19.89 -2.46
N ASP A 83 14.55 -19.16 -3.16
CA ASP A 83 14.92 -18.42 -4.37
C ASP A 83 15.23 -16.94 -4.14
N VAL A 84 16.07 -16.39 -5.03
CA VAL A 84 16.38 -14.97 -5.05
C VAL A 84 16.13 -14.38 -6.44
N MET A 85 15.02 -13.65 -6.55
CA MET A 85 14.65 -12.91 -7.75
C MET A 85 15.07 -11.43 -7.69
N ARG A 86 15.58 -10.94 -8.81
CA ARG A 86 15.65 -9.49 -9.11
C ARG A 86 15.10 -9.20 -10.49
N LEU A 87 14.10 -8.33 -10.54
CA LEU A 87 13.47 -7.84 -11.75
C LEU A 87 13.64 -6.33 -11.85
N HIS A 88 14.11 -5.87 -13.00
CA HIS A 88 14.15 -4.46 -13.38
C HIS A 88 13.46 -4.28 -14.72
N ILE A 89 12.51 -3.37 -14.78
CA ILE A 89 11.69 -3.09 -15.97
C ILE A 89 11.62 -1.59 -16.17
N GLU A 90 12.13 -1.12 -17.30
CA GLU A 90 12.02 0.27 -17.78
C GLU A 90 11.08 0.29 -18.98
N LYS A 91 10.16 1.27 -19.01
CA LYS A 91 9.18 1.46 -20.08
C LYS A 91 9.02 2.92 -20.43
N ASP A 92 9.16 3.23 -21.71
CA ASP A 92 9.14 4.61 -22.17
C ASP A 92 7.74 5.06 -22.65
N ILE A 93 7.20 4.49 -23.74
CA ILE A 93 6.02 5.05 -24.44
C ILE A 93 4.92 4.01 -24.71
N GLU A 94 3.74 4.23 -24.10
CA GLU A 94 2.48 3.53 -24.37
C GLU A 94 2.53 2.01 -24.12
N ASP A 95 2.93 1.59 -22.92
CA ASP A 95 3.15 0.18 -22.61
C ASP A 95 2.05 -0.49 -21.79
N VAL A 96 1.96 -1.81 -21.95
CA VAL A 96 1.06 -2.66 -21.15
C VAL A 96 1.83 -3.81 -20.54
N MET A 97 1.90 -3.82 -19.21
CA MET A 97 2.54 -4.89 -18.45
C MET A 97 1.54 -5.76 -17.70
N ARG A 98 1.84 -7.06 -17.67
CA ARG A 98 1.31 -7.98 -16.66
C ARG A 98 2.43 -8.82 -16.09
N LEU A 99 2.56 -8.80 -14.77
CA LEU A 99 3.47 -9.65 -14.02
C LEU A 99 2.64 -10.48 -13.04
N HIS A 100 2.91 -11.78 -13.02
CA HIS A 100 2.46 -12.71 -11.99
C HIS A 100 3.68 -13.40 -11.40
N ILE A 101 3.74 -13.40 -10.07
CA ILE A 101 4.79 -14.03 -9.27
C ILE A 101 4.09 -14.88 -8.22
N GLU A 102 4.48 -16.14 -8.12
CA GLU A 102 4.10 -17.10 -7.07
C GLU A 102 5.42 -17.55 -6.42
N ASN A 103 5.54 -17.34 -5.12
CA ASN A 103 6.69 -17.73 -4.31
C ASN A 103 6.20 -18.63 -3.16
N ASP A 104 6.78 -19.83 -3.04
CA ASP A 104 6.32 -20.82 -2.07
C ASP A 104 7.09 -20.71 -0.73
N ILE A 105 8.39 -21.03 -0.70
CA ILE A 105 9.14 -21.19 0.56
C ILE A 105 10.44 -20.37 0.55
N LYS A 106 10.48 -19.34 1.41
CA LYS A 106 11.66 -18.54 1.79
C LYS A 106 12.32 -17.79 0.63
N ASP A 107 11.52 -17.01 -0.05
CA ASP A 107 11.96 -16.27 -1.20
C ASP A 107 12.33 -14.83 -0.89
N VAL A 108 13.24 -14.31 -1.72
CA VAL A 108 13.62 -12.90 -1.67
C VAL A 108 13.40 -12.26 -3.02
N THR A 109 12.25 -11.59 -3.14
CA THR A 109 11.85 -10.87 -4.34
C THR A 109 12.22 -9.38 -4.28
N ARG A 110 12.88 -8.89 -5.33
CA ARG A 110 13.10 -7.45 -5.55
C ARG A 110 12.65 -7.04 -6.94
N LEU A 111 11.73 -6.09 -6.99
CA LEU A 111 11.13 -5.58 -8.22
C LEU A 111 11.36 -4.06 -8.29
N HIS A 112 11.81 -3.60 -9.45
CA HIS A 112 11.86 -2.19 -9.80
C HIS A 112 11.19 -2.00 -11.16
N ILE A 113 10.21 -1.09 -11.20
CA ILE A 113 9.47 -0.75 -12.40
C ILE A 113 9.51 0.77 -12.54
N GLU A 114 9.91 1.25 -13.71
CA GLU A 114 9.92 2.66 -14.10
C GLU A 114 9.05 2.77 -15.37
N ASN A 115 8.05 3.66 -15.34
CA ASN A 115 7.11 3.90 -16.42
C ASN A 115 7.07 5.40 -16.73
N ASP A 116 7.40 5.79 -17.96
CA ASP A 116 7.48 7.21 -18.34
C ASP A 116 6.12 7.75 -18.86
N ILE A 117 5.63 7.25 -19.99
CA ILE A 117 4.50 7.85 -20.71
C ILE A 117 3.39 6.83 -21.00
N LYS A 118 2.26 6.98 -20.29
CA LYS A 118 0.97 6.34 -20.54
C LYS A 118 0.99 4.83 -20.46
N ASP A 119 1.22 4.33 -19.25
CA ASP A 119 1.37 2.93 -19.01
C ASP A 119 0.20 2.31 -18.25
N VAL A 120 0.02 1.02 -18.52
CA VAL A 120 -0.91 0.20 -17.76
C VAL A 120 -0.18 -0.98 -17.17
N THR A 121 0.12 -0.86 -15.88
CA THR A 121 0.80 -1.88 -15.08
C THR A 121 -0.21 -2.69 -14.27
N ARG A 122 -0.12 -4.02 -14.36
CA ARG A 122 -0.82 -4.96 -13.48
C ARG A 122 0.15 -5.95 -12.87
N LEU A 123 0.15 -6.01 -11.56
CA LEU A 123 1.01 -6.87 -10.75
C LEU A 123 0.12 -7.75 -9.87
N HIS A 124 0.45 -9.02 -9.81
CA HIS A 124 -0.15 -10.00 -8.92
C HIS A 124 0.98 -10.80 -8.30
N ILE A 125 1.03 -10.83 -6.97
CA ILE A 125 2.11 -11.48 -6.22
C ILE A 125 1.46 -12.30 -5.11
N GLU A 126 1.73 -13.60 -5.08
CA GLU A 126 1.34 -14.53 -4.02
C GLU A 126 2.64 -15.01 -3.35
N ASN A 127 2.70 -14.91 -2.02
CA ASN A 127 3.81 -15.38 -1.20
C ASN A 127 3.26 -16.28 -0.08
N ASP A 128 3.83 -17.47 0.08
CA ASP A 128 3.30 -18.46 1.01
C ASP A 128 4.00 -18.43 2.39
N ILE A 129 5.31 -18.74 2.45
CA ILE A 129 6.02 -18.96 3.73
C ILE A 129 7.39 -18.27 3.77
N ASP A 130 7.59 -17.42 4.79
CA ASP A 130 8.87 -16.81 5.17
C ASP A 130 9.48 -15.87 4.08
N ASP A 131 8.65 -15.07 3.40
CA ASP A 131 9.07 -14.30 2.24
C ASP A 131 9.47 -12.85 2.54
N VAL A 132 10.37 -12.33 1.71
CA VAL A 132 10.81 -10.93 1.77
C VAL A 132 10.67 -10.25 0.42
N MET A 133 9.64 -9.42 0.30
CA MET A 133 9.39 -8.62 -0.88
C MET A 133 9.86 -7.16 -0.74
N ARG A 134 10.50 -6.66 -1.80
CA ARG A 134 10.65 -5.21 -2.03
C ARG A 134 10.19 -4.84 -3.43
N LEU A 135 9.28 -3.87 -3.51
CA LEU A 135 8.78 -3.32 -4.76
C LEU A 135 8.98 -1.80 -4.77
N HIS A 136 9.58 -1.32 -5.85
CA HIS A 136 9.72 0.10 -6.16
C HIS A 136 9.05 0.36 -7.51
N ILE A 137 8.16 1.34 -7.55
CA ILE A 137 7.45 1.79 -8.75
C ILE A 137 7.57 3.29 -8.84
N GLU A 138 8.00 3.77 -10.00
CA GLU A 138 8.04 5.18 -10.39
C GLU A 138 7.20 5.32 -11.66
N ASN A 139 6.23 6.23 -11.65
CA ASN A 139 5.31 6.50 -12.74
C ASN A 139 5.31 8.01 -13.01
N ASP A 140 5.56 8.40 -14.25
CA ASP A 140 5.70 9.81 -14.61
C ASP A 140 4.38 10.44 -15.12
N ILE A 141 3.90 10.00 -16.30
CA ILE A 141 2.81 10.69 -17.01
C ILE A 141 1.66 9.76 -17.42
N GLU A 142 0.49 10.01 -16.82
CA GLU A 142 -0.82 9.42 -17.19
C GLU A 142 -0.90 7.88 -17.03
N ASP A 143 -0.56 7.37 -15.85
CA ASP A 143 -0.44 5.94 -15.60
C ASP A 143 -1.61 5.31 -14.84
N VAL A 144 -1.81 4.02 -15.09
CA VAL A 144 -2.80 3.20 -14.39
C VAL A 144 -2.14 1.96 -13.81
N MET A 145 -1.99 1.96 -12.50
CA MET A 145 -1.47 0.83 -11.76
C MET A 145 -2.57 0.02 -11.06
N ARG A 146 -2.43 -1.31 -11.12
CA ARG A 146 -3.10 -2.22 -10.18
C ARG A 146 -2.08 -3.19 -9.59
N LEU A 147 -2.06 -3.27 -8.28
CA LEU A 147 -1.26 -4.23 -7.52
C LEU A 147 -2.20 -5.04 -6.62
N HIS A 148 -2.03 -6.35 -6.65
CA HIS A 148 -2.63 -7.28 -5.71
C HIS A 148 -1.52 -8.14 -5.11
N ILE A 149 -1.53 -8.24 -3.78
CA ILE A 149 -0.56 -8.99 -3.00
C ILE A 149 -1.36 -9.81 -1.98
N GLU A 150 -1.04 -11.09 -1.89
CA GLU A 150 -1.53 -12.06 -0.91
C GLU A 150 -0.29 -12.67 -0.24
N ASN A 151 -0.24 -12.61 1.09
CA ASN A 151 0.84 -13.10 1.93
C ASN A 151 0.25 -14.00 3.01
N ASP A 152 0.76 -15.22 3.14
CA ASP A 152 0.18 -16.22 4.05
C ASP A 152 0.88 -16.23 5.43
N ILE A 153 2.18 -16.58 5.50
CA ILE A 153 2.87 -16.87 6.76
C ILE A 153 4.25 -16.18 6.86
N GLU A 154 4.39 -15.32 7.87
CA GLU A 154 5.66 -14.71 8.32
C GLU A 154 6.36 -13.82 7.27
N ASP A 155 5.62 -12.92 6.62
CA ASP A 155 6.12 -12.13 5.51
C ASP A 155 6.58 -10.71 5.87
N VAL A 156 7.59 -10.24 5.12
CA VAL A 156 8.10 -8.87 5.24
C VAL A 156 8.03 -8.15 3.91
N MET A 157 7.10 -7.19 3.84
CA MET A 157 6.87 -6.40 2.65
C MET A 157 7.35 -4.95 2.79
N ARG A 158 7.99 -4.45 1.73
CA ARG A 158 8.24 -3.01 1.53
C ARG A 158 7.84 -2.57 0.14
N LEU A 159 6.93 -1.59 0.10
CA LEU A 159 6.43 -0.97 -1.12
C LEU A 159 6.79 0.51 -1.11
N HIS A 160 7.32 1.01 -2.23
CA HIS A 160 7.52 2.43 -2.49
C HIS A 160 6.97 2.77 -3.87
N ILE A 161 6.05 3.73 -3.90
CA ILE A 161 5.36 4.17 -5.12
C ILE A 161 5.50 5.68 -5.21
N GLU A 162 6.04 6.16 -6.31
CA GLU A 162 6.15 7.58 -6.69
C GLU A 162 5.32 7.78 -7.96
N ASN A 163 4.45 8.78 -7.96
CA ASN A 163 3.56 9.13 -9.07
C ASN A 163 3.62 10.64 -9.31
N ASP A 164 3.94 11.06 -10.53
CA ASP A 164 4.13 12.48 -10.83
C ASP A 164 2.85 13.15 -11.33
N ILE A 165 2.33 12.73 -12.50
CA ILE A 165 1.26 13.46 -13.20
C ILE A 165 0.13 12.53 -13.62
N LYS A 166 -1.02 12.67 -12.94
CA LYS A 166 -2.34 12.12 -13.28
C LYS A 166 -2.42 10.61 -13.25
N ASP A 167 -2.16 10.05 -12.10
CA ASP A 167 -2.10 8.62 -11.92
C ASP A 167 -3.31 8.04 -11.21
N VAL A 168 -3.62 6.80 -11.59
CA VAL A 168 -4.68 6.03 -10.95
C VAL A 168 -4.10 4.75 -10.37
N THR A 169 -3.90 4.79 -9.05
CA THR A 169 -3.33 3.68 -8.28
C THR A 169 -4.42 2.91 -7.54
N ARG A 170 -4.41 1.58 -7.72
CA ARG A 170 -5.23 0.64 -6.93
C ARG A 170 -4.35 -0.44 -6.33
N LEU A 171 -4.39 -0.54 -5.01
CA LEU A 171 -3.64 -1.50 -4.22
C LEU A 171 -4.63 -2.34 -3.41
N HIS A 172 -4.44 -3.64 -3.42
CA HIS A 172 -5.14 -4.59 -2.57
C HIS A 172 -4.10 -5.52 -1.96
N ILE A 173 -4.08 -5.57 -0.64
CA ILE A 173 -3.12 -6.33 0.15
C ILE A 173 -3.94 -7.17 1.14
N GLU A 174 -3.66 -8.46 1.19
CA GLU A 174 -4.21 -9.44 2.12
C GLU A 174 -3.02 -10.10 2.82
N ASN A 175 -3.02 -10.09 4.15
CA ASN A 175 -1.96 -10.62 5.02
C ASN A 175 -2.62 -11.52 6.07
N ASP A 176 -2.17 -12.76 6.17
CA ASP A 176 -2.81 -13.76 7.02
C ASP A 176 -2.15 -13.83 8.42
N ILE A 177 -0.88 -14.26 8.51
CA ILE A 177 -0.22 -14.60 9.78
C ILE A 177 1.15 -13.95 9.94
N GLU A 178 1.26 -13.08 10.94
CA GLU A 178 2.50 -12.49 11.47
C GLU A 178 3.29 -11.62 10.46
N ASP A 179 2.61 -10.68 9.79
CA ASP A 179 3.21 -9.90 8.71
C ASP A 179 3.70 -8.51 9.11
N VAL A 180 4.71 -8.04 8.38
CA VAL A 180 5.24 -6.69 8.53
C VAL A 180 5.21 -5.94 7.20
N MET A 181 4.21 -5.09 7.04
CA MET A 181 4.09 -4.19 5.91
C MET A 181 4.69 -2.79 6.18
N ARG A 182 5.42 -2.28 5.17
CA ARG A 182 5.71 -0.85 5.03
C ARG A 182 5.36 -0.37 3.64
N LEU A 183 4.49 0.64 3.57
CA LEU A 183 4.09 1.30 2.34
C LEU A 183 4.43 2.79 2.44
N HIS A 184 5.11 3.29 1.42
CA HIS A 184 5.37 4.70 1.22
C HIS A 184 4.85 5.09 -0.17
N ILE A 185 4.06 6.16 -0.21
CA ILE A 185 3.44 6.66 -1.43
C ILE A 185 3.65 8.17 -1.48
N GLU A 186 4.27 8.65 -2.55
CA GLU A 186 4.44 10.08 -2.87
C GLU A 186 3.67 10.36 -4.16
N LYS A 187 2.91 11.46 -4.18
CA LYS A 187 2.06 11.87 -5.28
C LYS A 187 2.10 13.36 -5.50
N ASP A 188 2.37 13.75 -6.74
CA ASP A 188 2.58 15.15 -7.09
C ASP A 188 1.29 15.84 -7.58
N ILE A 189 0.78 15.46 -8.76
CA ILE A 189 -0.27 16.25 -9.46
C ILE A 189 -1.44 15.38 -9.95
N GLU A 190 -2.62 15.68 -9.41
CA GLU A 190 -3.94 15.19 -9.86
C GLU A 190 -4.14 13.66 -9.76
N ASP A 191 -3.92 13.07 -8.58
CA ASP A 191 -3.91 11.63 -8.44
C ASP A 191 -5.16 11.03 -7.77
N VAL A 192 -5.42 9.76 -8.11
CA VAL A 192 -6.49 8.98 -7.49
C VAL A 192 -5.96 7.67 -6.94
N MET A 193 -6.01 7.55 -5.62
CA MET A 193 -5.60 6.35 -4.92
C MET A 193 -6.78 5.58 -4.33
N ARG A 194 -6.70 4.25 -4.42
CA ARG A 194 -7.46 3.33 -3.59
C ARG A 194 -6.55 2.27 -3.01
N LEU A 195 -6.56 2.15 -1.69
CA LEU A 195 -5.87 1.11 -0.95
C LEU A 195 -6.89 0.34 -0.13
N HIS A 196 -6.82 -0.98 -0.22
CA HIS A 196 -7.52 -1.92 0.62
C HIS A 196 -6.49 -2.85 1.27
N ILE A 197 -6.54 -2.96 2.58
CA ILE A 197 -5.68 -3.81 3.40
C ILE A 197 -6.60 -4.65 4.27
N GLU A 198 -6.41 -5.96 4.23
CA GLU A 198 -7.03 -6.95 5.10
C GLU A 198 -5.88 -7.67 5.81
N ASN A 199 -5.95 -7.72 7.13
CA ASN A 199 -4.92 -8.24 8.02
C ASN A 199 -5.61 -9.14 9.05
N ASP A 200 -5.21 -10.41 9.12
CA ASP A 200 -5.88 -11.39 9.97
C ASP A 200 -5.26 -11.48 11.37
N ILE A 201 -4.00 -11.94 11.48
CA ILE A 201 -3.38 -12.29 12.76
C ILE A 201 -2.00 -11.64 12.93
N LYS A 202 -1.92 -10.68 13.87
CA LYS A 202 -0.69 -10.06 14.42
C LYS A 202 0.17 -9.33 13.41
N ASP A 203 -0.40 -8.32 12.79
CA ASP A 203 0.28 -7.55 11.77
C ASP A 203 0.82 -6.22 12.25
N VAL A 204 1.90 -5.79 11.59
CA VAL A 204 2.49 -4.48 11.82
C VAL A 204 2.50 -3.67 10.54
N THR A 205 1.43 -2.92 10.35
CA THR A 205 1.23 -2.03 9.21
C THR A 205 1.81 -0.63 9.46
N ARG A 206 2.69 -0.16 8.56
CA ARG A 206 3.12 1.25 8.51
C ARG A 206 2.87 1.85 7.15
N LEU A 207 2.07 2.89 7.11
CA LEU A 207 1.69 3.61 5.91
C LEU A 207 2.15 5.07 6.01
N HIS A 208 2.78 5.57 4.96
CA HIS A 208 3.11 6.97 4.80
C HIS A 208 2.66 7.42 3.41
N ILE A 209 1.85 8.47 3.37
CA ILE A 209 1.28 9.01 2.14
C ILE A 209 1.53 10.51 2.14
N GLU A 210 2.18 11.01 1.09
CA GLU A 210 2.40 12.43 0.82
C GLU A 210 1.67 12.76 -0.49
N ASN A 211 0.83 13.79 -0.46
CA ASN A 211 0.06 14.26 -1.61
C ASN A 211 0.28 15.78 -1.75
N ASP A 212 0.72 16.21 -2.93
CA ASP A 212 1.05 17.62 -3.17
C ASP A 212 -0.16 18.42 -3.70
N ILE A 213 -0.68 18.06 -4.87
CA ILE A 213 -1.68 18.86 -5.60
C ILE A 213 -2.84 17.99 -6.09
N LYS A 214 -4.00 18.16 -5.43
CA LYS A 214 -5.34 17.70 -5.87
C LYS A 214 -5.50 16.20 -5.94
N ASP A 215 -5.53 15.57 -4.79
CA ASP A 215 -5.62 14.14 -4.68
C ASP A 215 -6.93 13.64 -4.12
N VAL A 216 -7.30 12.43 -4.57
CA VAL A 216 -8.41 11.68 -4.02
C VAL A 216 -7.91 10.37 -3.46
N THR A 217 -7.72 10.35 -2.15
CA THR A 217 -7.28 9.17 -1.41
C THR A 217 -8.45 8.45 -0.76
N ARG A 218 -8.58 7.14 -1.04
CA ARG A 218 -9.49 6.23 -0.32
C ARG A 218 -8.73 5.08 0.27
N LEU A 219 -8.84 4.93 1.57
CA LEU A 219 -8.22 3.88 2.37
C LEU A 219 -9.31 3.08 3.07
N HIS A 220 -9.21 1.76 2.99
CA HIS A 220 -10.00 0.81 3.76
C HIS A 220 -9.04 -0.19 4.38
N ILE A 221 -9.13 -0.37 5.69
CA ILE A 221 -8.24 -1.21 6.46
C ILE A 221 -9.12 -2.03 7.41
N GLU A 222 -9.01 -3.34 7.34
CA GLU A 222 -9.68 -4.31 8.20
C GLU A 222 -8.58 -5.09 8.93
N ASN A 223 -8.65 -5.12 10.26
CA ASN A 223 -7.69 -5.79 11.13
C ASN A 223 -8.47 -6.67 12.11
N ASP A 224 -8.12 -7.95 12.18
CA ASP A 224 -8.86 -8.93 12.96
C ASP A 224 -8.30 -9.08 14.39
N ILE A 225 -7.03 -9.51 14.53
CA ILE A 225 -6.46 -9.87 15.85
C ILE A 225 -5.02 -9.34 16.03
N ASP A 226 -4.81 -8.59 17.12
CA ASP A 226 -3.49 -8.19 17.66
C ASP A 226 -2.67 -7.25 16.73
N ASP A 227 -3.29 -6.26 16.09
CA ASP A 227 -2.63 -5.44 15.07
C ASP A 227 -2.05 -4.11 15.58
N VAL A 228 -0.95 -3.70 14.93
CA VAL A 228 -0.31 -2.41 15.18
C VAL A 228 -0.21 -1.60 13.91
N MET A 229 -1.17 -0.69 13.74
CA MET A 229 -1.19 0.24 12.63
C MET A 229 -0.57 1.61 12.97
N ARG A 230 0.27 2.10 12.06
CA ARG A 230 0.66 3.52 12.00
C ARG A 230 0.42 4.09 10.62
N LEU A 231 -0.37 5.15 10.57
CA LEU A 231 -0.67 5.88 9.36
C LEU A 231 -0.27 7.35 9.54
N HIS A 232 0.54 7.84 8.61
CA HIS A 232 0.92 9.24 8.50
C HIS A 232 0.52 9.74 7.11
N ILE A 233 -0.18 10.86 7.06
CA ILE A 233 -0.67 11.46 5.83
C ILE A 233 -0.35 12.95 5.87
N GLU A 234 0.31 13.44 4.83
CA GLU A 234 0.59 14.86 4.59
C GLU A 234 -0.09 15.25 3.26
N ASN A 235 -0.88 16.32 3.30
CA ASN A 235 -1.67 16.82 2.18
C ASN A 235 -1.43 18.33 2.05
N ASP A 236 -0.92 18.77 0.91
CA ASP A 236 -0.59 20.17 0.66
C ASP A 236 -1.78 20.97 0.13
N ILE A 237 -2.27 20.65 -1.08
CA ILE A 237 -3.22 21.48 -1.82
C ILE A 237 -4.44 20.68 -2.34
N GLU A 238 -5.62 20.98 -1.78
CA GLU A 238 -6.94 20.57 -2.31
C GLU A 238 -7.21 19.04 -2.32
N ASP A 239 -7.20 18.39 -1.16
CA ASP A 239 -7.32 16.93 -1.07
C ASP A 239 -8.67 16.43 -0.56
N VAL A 240 -9.08 15.26 -1.06
CA VAL A 240 -10.27 14.55 -0.59
C VAL A 240 -9.87 13.18 -0.08
N MET A 241 -9.81 13.07 1.24
CA MET A 241 -9.52 11.82 1.93
C MET A 241 -10.78 11.13 2.48
N ARG A 242 -10.83 9.81 2.27
CA ARG A 242 -11.73 8.92 3.02
C ARG A 242 -10.94 7.77 3.59
N LEU A 243 -11.02 7.61 4.90
CA LEU A 243 -10.42 6.52 5.63
C LEU A 243 -11.52 5.79 6.40
N HIS A 244 -11.57 4.48 6.21
CA HIS A 244 -12.42 3.56 6.94
C HIS A 244 -11.53 2.49 7.56
N ILE A 245 -11.68 2.28 8.86
CA ILE A 245 -10.90 1.32 9.63
C ILE A 245 -11.88 0.51 10.47
N GLU A 246 -11.77 -0.80 10.38
CA GLU A 246 -12.50 -1.79 11.20
C GLU A 246 -11.44 -2.61 11.94
N ASN A 247 -11.59 -2.70 13.26
CA ASN A 247 -10.65 -3.35 14.17
C ASN A 247 -11.47 -4.24 15.13
N ASP A 248 -11.16 -5.52 15.17
CA ASP A 248 -11.94 -6.50 15.94
C ASP A 248 -11.36 -6.68 17.37
N ILE A 249 -10.12 -7.20 17.48
CA ILE A 249 -9.54 -7.64 18.76
C ILE A 249 -8.12 -7.10 18.97
N GLU A 250 -7.95 -6.30 20.03
CA GLU A 250 -6.65 -5.91 20.61
C GLU A 250 -5.75 -5.03 19.72
N ASP A 251 -6.26 -3.92 19.17
CA ASP A 251 -5.51 -3.11 18.21
C ASP A 251 -4.89 -1.83 18.77
N VAL A 252 -3.71 -1.48 18.23
CA VAL A 252 -3.00 -0.23 18.53
C VAL A 252 -2.87 0.62 17.28
N MET A 253 -3.78 1.55 17.12
CA MET A 253 -3.75 2.54 16.04
C MET A 253 -3.07 3.85 16.44
N ARG A 254 -2.18 4.34 15.56
CA ARG A 254 -1.75 5.74 15.54
C ARG A 254 -1.97 6.36 14.17
N LEU A 255 -2.75 7.43 14.16
CA LEU A 255 -3.04 8.21 12.98
C LEU A 255 -2.56 9.65 13.18
N HIS A 256 -1.77 10.12 12.21
CA HIS A 256 -1.25 11.48 12.15
C HIS A 256 -1.57 12.05 10.77
N ILE A 257 -2.25 13.19 10.73
CA ILE A 257 -2.71 13.82 9.49
C ILE A 257 -2.35 15.31 9.56
N GLU A 258 -1.67 15.81 8.53
CA GLU A 258 -1.31 17.21 8.34
C GLU A 258 -1.94 17.69 7.02
N ASN A 259 -2.69 18.78 7.07
CA ASN A 259 -3.41 19.38 5.94
C ASN A 259 -3.14 20.90 5.89
N TYR A 260 -2.68 21.43 4.76
CA TYR A 260 -2.23 22.82 4.70
C TYR A 260 -3.26 23.81 4.13
N ILE A 261 -3.94 23.51 3.01
CA ILE A 261 -4.75 24.51 2.29
C ILE A 261 -6.27 24.27 2.33
N GLU A 262 -6.78 23.22 1.67
CA GLU A 262 -8.22 23.06 1.40
C GLU A 262 -8.66 21.58 1.35
N ASP A 263 -8.86 20.94 2.50
CA ASP A 263 -9.08 19.49 2.54
C ASP A 263 -10.46 19.07 3.03
N VAL A 264 -10.94 17.96 2.44
CA VAL A 264 -12.16 17.29 2.87
C VAL A 264 -11.83 15.90 3.37
N MET A 265 -11.76 15.79 4.69
CA MET A 265 -11.51 14.52 5.36
C MET A 265 -12.81 13.87 5.88
N ARG A 266 -12.94 12.57 5.62
CA ARG A 266 -13.88 11.70 6.33
C ARG A 266 -13.16 10.50 6.91
N LEU A 267 -13.29 10.35 8.22
CA LEU A 267 -12.75 9.25 8.99
C LEU A 267 -13.90 8.50 9.66
N HIS A 268 -13.94 7.19 9.45
CA HIS A 268 -14.83 6.25 10.11
C HIS A 268 -13.99 5.14 10.72
N ILE A 269 -14.18 4.90 12.00
CA ILE A 269 -13.43 3.91 12.79
C ILE A 269 -14.47 3.12 13.58
N GLU A 270 -14.43 1.80 13.46
CA GLU A 270 -15.24 0.84 14.21
C GLU A 270 -14.27 -0.10 14.95
N ASN A 271 -14.48 -0.23 16.26
CA ASN A 271 -13.58 -0.88 17.19
C ASN A 271 -14.40 -1.74 18.18
N ASP A 272 -14.10 -3.04 18.28
CA ASP A 272 -14.92 -3.97 19.05
C ASP A 272 -14.44 -4.18 20.51
N ILE A 273 -13.37 -4.97 20.73
CA ILE A 273 -13.13 -5.59 22.05
C ILE A 273 -12.13 -4.82 22.94
N GLU A 274 -10.96 -4.37 22.44
CA GLU A 274 -9.91 -3.73 23.27
C GLU A 274 -8.90 -2.85 22.49
N ASP A 275 -9.21 -1.58 22.20
CA ASP A 275 -8.34 -0.77 21.33
C ASP A 275 -7.70 0.47 21.97
N VAL A 276 -6.49 0.77 21.50
CA VAL A 276 -5.76 1.99 21.83
C VAL A 276 -5.56 2.85 20.59
N MET A 277 -6.44 3.84 20.42
CA MET A 277 -6.35 4.83 19.36
C MET A 277 -5.65 6.12 19.82
N ARG A 278 -4.71 6.59 19.00
CA ARG A 278 -4.25 7.99 19.03
C ARG A 278 -4.43 8.64 17.68
N LEU A 279 -5.15 9.75 17.68
CA LEU A 279 -5.39 10.58 16.51
C LEU A 279 -4.81 11.98 16.76
N HIS A 280 -3.94 12.40 15.85
CA HIS A 280 -3.40 13.75 15.77
C HIS A 280 -3.72 14.33 14.40
N ILE A 281 -4.33 15.51 14.38
CA ILE A 281 -4.74 16.21 13.16
C ILE A 281 -4.30 17.66 13.30
N GLU A 282 -3.57 18.16 12.31
CA GLU A 282 -3.16 19.56 12.16
C GLU A 282 -3.70 20.08 10.83
N ASN A 283 -4.46 21.17 10.89
CA ASN A 283 -5.15 21.79 9.75
C ASN A 283 -4.89 23.31 9.77
N ASP A 284 -4.51 23.87 8.63
CA ASP A 284 -4.11 25.29 8.53
C ASP A 284 -5.25 26.21 8.03
N ILE A 285 -5.59 26.19 6.74
CA ILE A 285 -6.35 27.28 6.12
C ILE A 285 -7.87 27.03 6.06
N GLU A 286 -8.37 25.98 5.37
CA GLU A 286 -9.80 25.78 5.09
C GLU A 286 -10.23 24.29 5.02
N ASP A 287 -10.41 23.62 6.17
CA ASP A 287 -10.71 22.17 6.18
C ASP A 287 -12.14 21.81 6.62
N VAL A 288 -12.66 20.74 6.00
CA VAL A 288 -13.92 20.09 6.38
C VAL A 288 -13.67 18.67 6.86
N MET A 289 -13.67 18.49 8.17
CA MET A 289 -13.53 17.19 8.80
C MET A 289 -14.87 16.59 9.25
N ARG A 290 -15.06 15.30 8.96
CA ARG A 290 -16.03 14.45 9.66
C ARG A 290 -15.35 13.25 10.26
N LEU A 291 -15.50 13.09 11.57
CA LEU A 291 -15.03 11.96 12.33
C LEU A 291 -16.22 11.20 12.93
N HIS A 292 -16.29 9.91 12.64
CA HIS A 292 -17.22 8.96 13.25
C HIS A 292 -16.43 7.82 13.85
N ILE A 293 -16.65 7.56 15.12
CA ILE A 293 -15.97 6.53 15.90
C ILE A 293 -17.05 5.75 16.65
N GLU A 294 -17.05 4.44 16.50
CA GLU A 294 -17.92 3.49 17.21
C GLU A 294 -17.03 2.49 17.95
N ASN A 295 -17.22 2.43 19.27
CA ASN A 295 -16.36 1.69 20.20
C ASN A 295 -17.24 0.87 21.16
N ASP A 296 -16.96 -0.42 21.29
CA ASP A 296 -17.83 -1.34 22.01
C ASP A 296 -17.42 -1.60 23.47
N ILE A 297 -16.36 -2.38 23.73
CA ILE A 297 -16.13 -2.98 25.07
C ILE A 297 -15.15 -2.18 25.94
N GLU A 298 -13.88 -2.03 25.55
CA GLU A 298 -12.81 -1.48 26.41
C GLU A 298 -11.78 -0.60 25.65
N ASP A 299 -12.17 0.64 25.28
CA ASP A 299 -11.29 1.48 24.47
C ASP A 299 -10.63 2.68 25.16
N VAL A 300 -9.41 2.98 24.71
CA VAL A 300 -8.66 4.18 25.07
C VAL A 300 -8.39 5.04 23.84
N MET A 301 -9.15 6.13 23.72
CA MET A 301 -8.96 7.13 22.67
C MET A 301 -8.24 8.39 23.20
N ARG A 302 -7.22 8.83 22.46
CA ARG A 302 -6.71 10.19 22.53
C ARG A 302 -6.85 10.91 21.20
N LEU A 303 -7.51 12.05 21.25
CA LEU A 303 -7.70 12.95 20.12
C LEU A 303 -6.99 14.28 20.40
N HIS A 304 -6.15 14.72 19.46
CA HIS A 304 -5.55 16.03 19.45
C HIS A 304 -5.79 16.68 18.10
N ILE A 305 -6.38 17.87 18.10
CA ILE A 305 -6.70 18.62 16.89
C ILE A 305 -6.19 20.05 17.04
N GLU A 306 -5.42 20.50 16.07
CA GLU A 306 -4.98 21.87 15.88
C GLU A 306 -5.54 22.38 14.53
N ASN A 307 -6.17 23.55 14.57
CA ASN A 307 -7.01 24.09 13.50
C ASN A 307 -6.86 25.62 13.49
N ASP A 308 -6.51 26.21 12.35
CA ASP A 308 -6.14 27.62 12.26
C ASP A 308 -7.29 28.52 11.77
N ILE A 309 -7.39 28.82 10.47
CA ILE A 309 -8.08 30.04 9.99
C ILE A 309 -9.59 29.85 9.75
N GLU A 310 -10.06 28.77 9.11
CA GLU A 310 -11.47 28.60 8.68
C GLU A 310 -12.04 27.15 8.70
N ASP A 311 -11.82 26.38 9.77
CA ASP A 311 -12.23 24.95 9.79
C ASP A 311 -13.67 24.63 10.23
N VAL A 312 -14.22 23.54 9.67
CA VAL A 312 -15.49 22.93 10.07
C VAL A 312 -15.31 21.47 10.45
N MET A 313 -15.38 21.20 11.76
CA MET A 313 -15.39 19.83 12.29
C MET A 313 -16.78 19.34 12.70
N ARG A 314 -17.09 18.10 12.32
CA ARG A 314 -18.14 17.29 12.97
C ARG A 314 -17.54 16.05 13.60
N LEU A 315 -17.79 15.89 14.89
CA LEU A 315 -17.40 14.71 15.66
C LEU A 315 -18.64 13.94 16.13
N HIS A 316 -18.66 12.65 15.82
CA HIS A 316 -19.58 11.67 16.38
C HIS A 316 -18.78 10.54 17.01
N ILE A 317 -19.06 10.28 18.28
CA ILE A 317 -18.42 9.21 19.05
C ILE A 317 -19.56 8.45 19.75
N GLU A 318 -19.69 7.16 19.43
CA GLU A 318 -20.57 6.19 20.08
C GLU A 318 -19.71 5.16 20.81
N ASN A 319 -20.06 4.93 22.07
CA ASN A 319 -19.18 4.34 23.06
C ASN A 319 -20.05 3.53 24.03
N ASP A 320 -19.79 2.23 24.10
CA ASP A 320 -20.50 1.30 24.97
C ASP A 320 -19.80 1.12 26.33
N ILE A 321 -19.39 -0.07 26.74
CA ILE A 321 -19.42 -0.49 28.15
C ILE A 321 -18.38 0.21 29.05
N MET A 322 -17.14 0.45 28.61
CA MET A 322 -16.02 0.92 29.47
C MET A 322 -14.97 1.85 28.83
N ASP A 323 -15.38 2.95 28.19
CA ASP A 323 -14.38 3.78 27.48
C ASP A 323 -13.77 4.97 28.22
N VAL A 324 -12.50 5.24 27.90
CA VAL A 324 -11.76 6.45 28.31
C VAL A 324 -11.34 7.27 27.09
N SER A 325 -12.10 8.33 26.80
CA SER A 325 -11.77 9.30 25.75
C SER A 325 -11.22 10.61 26.31
N ARG A 326 -10.14 11.12 25.70
CA ARG A 326 -9.60 12.46 25.94
C ARG A 326 -9.42 13.20 24.62
N ALA A 327 -10.12 14.32 24.47
CA ALA A 327 -9.95 15.24 23.36
C ALA A 327 -9.26 16.53 23.83
N HIS A 328 -8.29 17.00 23.04
CA HIS A 328 -7.70 18.33 23.14
C HIS A 328 -7.89 19.03 21.80
N ASP A 329 -8.30 20.28 21.85
CA ASP A 329 -8.69 21.06 20.67
C ASP A 329 -8.24 22.50 20.89
N GLU A 330 -7.36 22.99 20.02
CA GLU A 330 -6.84 24.37 20.01
C GLU A 330 -7.49 25.24 18.91
N SER A 331 -8.71 24.93 18.48
CA SER A 331 -9.39 25.66 17.39
C SER A 331 -9.80 27.11 17.73
N SER A 332 -9.76 27.97 16.72
CA SER A 332 -10.29 29.35 16.77
C SER A 332 -11.80 29.49 16.45
N ILE A 333 -12.49 28.45 15.94
CA ILE A 333 -13.83 28.56 15.26
C ILE A 333 -14.81 27.36 15.58
N LEU A 334 -16.02 27.37 14.98
CA LEU A 334 -17.26 26.66 15.31
C LEU A 334 -17.22 25.11 15.25
N ILE A 335 -17.01 24.46 16.39
CA ILE A 335 -17.14 23.00 16.52
C ILE A 335 -18.54 22.57 16.94
N LYS A 336 -19.08 21.49 16.33
CA LYS A 336 -20.29 20.80 16.83
C LYS A 336 -19.92 19.40 17.33
N PHE A 337 -19.90 19.24 18.64
CA PHE A 337 -19.76 17.96 19.32
C PHE A 337 -21.11 17.26 19.52
N PHE A 338 -21.18 15.98 19.16
CA PHE A 338 -22.26 15.10 19.58
C PHE A 338 -21.67 13.80 20.13
N ILE A 339 -21.82 13.58 21.45
CA ILE A 339 -21.39 12.37 22.13
C ILE A 339 -22.64 11.68 22.65
N CYS A 340 -22.91 10.45 22.21
CA CYS A 340 -23.97 9.61 22.76
C CYS A 340 -23.31 8.59 23.69
N LYS A 341 -23.65 8.61 24.99
CA LYS A 341 -23.20 7.56 25.94
C LYS A 341 -24.41 6.77 26.41
N THR A 342 -24.44 5.47 26.16
CA THR A 342 -25.41 4.57 26.78
C THR A 342 -24.91 4.15 28.17
N VAL A 343 -25.00 5.06 29.15
CA VAL A 343 -24.44 4.84 30.51
C VAL A 343 -25.22 3.78 31.30
N ILE A 344 -24.56 2.67 31.65
CA ILE A 344 -24.83 1.94 32.90
C ILE A 344 -23.84 2.46 33.97
N PHE A 345 -24.39 3.08 35.01
CA PHE A 345 -23.74 3.84 36.10
C PHE A 345 -22.57 3.13 36.82
N LEU A 346 -21.45 3.84 37.09
CA LEU A 346 -20.71 3.83 38.38
C LEU A 346 -19.57 4.92 38.49
N PHE A 347 -19.89 6.05 39.16
CA PHE A 347 -19.04 6.99 39.94
C PHE A 347 -17.52 7.23 39.66
N PHE A 348 -17.08 8.46 39.30
CA PHE A 348 -16.46 9.50 40.20
C PHE A 348 -15.86 10.75 39.48
N ASN A 349 -16.14 11.93 40.07
CA ASN A 349 -15.47 13.26 40.04
C ASN A 349 -15.40 14.12 38.75
N LEU A 350 -16.34 15.07 38.73
CA LEU A 350 -16.33 16.34 37.99
C LEU A 350 -15.28 17.32 38.59
N LEU A 351 -14.36 17.86 37.79
CA LEU A 351 -13.68 19.12 38.11
C LEU A 351 -13.66 20.05 36.89
N ILE A 352 -14.60 21.00 36.89
CA ILE A 352 -14.59 22.17 36.02
C ILE A 352 -13.54 23.14 36.60
N CYS A 353 -12.47 23.42 35.86
CA CYS A 353 -11.60 24.56 36.13
C CYS A 353 -11.81 25.64 35.08
N LEU A 354 -12.66 26.62 35.42
CA LEU A 354 -12.60 27.97 34.87
C LEU A 354 -11.22 28.57 35.11
N SER A 355 -10.66 29.32 34.15
CA SER A 355 -9.72 30.42 34.43
C SER A 355 -9.66 31.44 33.28
N VAL A 356 -10.34 32.57 33.56
CA VAL A 356 -10.23 33.97 33.08
C VAL A 356 -10.13 34.28 31.59
#